data_AF-A0A947KMZ0-F1
#
_entry.id   AF-A0A947KMZ0-F1
#
_cell.length_a   1.000
_cell.length_b   1.000
_cell.length_c   1.000
_cell.angle_alpha   90.00
_cell.angle_beta   90.00
_cell.angle_gamma   90.00
#
_symmetry.space_group_name_H-M   'P 1'
#
loop_
_entity.id
_entity.type
_entity.pdbx_description
1 polymer ?
#
loop_
_entity_poly.entity_id
_entity_poly.type
_entity_poly.pdbx_seq_one_letter_code
_entity_poly.pdbx_strand_id
1 'polypeptide(L)'
;MTKNKQISSHRISSEDVDQLKDISGVNVYACYQCGNCSSACPAVEFMDIPPHQVIRMVQLGFIDELVKSETPWICAACITCTVKCPRGVDIARVMEGLRQLVLRSDFEHGNLCDIDEKLRKKLPQIALIGNFRKTIL
;
A
#
# COMPACT_ATOMS: atom_id res chain seq x y z
N MET A 1 -14.64 -14.05 10.40
CA MET A 1 -15.89 -13.55 11.01
C MET A 1 -15.78 -12.05 11.18
N THR A 2 -16.41 -11.30 10.29
CA THR A 2 -16.33 -9.84 10.16
C THR A 2 -16.95 -9.13 11.35
N LYS A 3 -16.15 -8.36 12.10
CA LYS A 3 -16.66 -7.27 12.95
C LYS A 3 -17.52 -6.35 12.07
N ASN A 4 -18.66 -5.90 12.59
CA ASN A 4 -19.59 -4.97 11.90
C ASN A 4 -18.83 -3.72 11.43
N LYS A 5 -18.37 -3.73 10.17
CA LYS A 5 -17.73 -2.59 9.52
C LYS A 5 -18.84 -1.63 9.08
N GLN A 6 -19.02 -0.54 9.83
CA GLN A 6 -19.98 0.49 9.47
C GLN A 6 -19.46 1.27 8.26
N ILE A 7 -20.22 1.20 7.16
CA ILE A 7 -19.96 1.99 5.96
C ILE A 7 -20.51 3.40 6.20
N SER A 8 -19.68 4.43 6.05
CA SER A 8 -20.08 5.83 6.15
C SER A 8 -19.51 6.64 4.98
N SER A 9 -20.23 7.69 4.57
CA SER A 9 -19.78 8.59 3.48
C SER A 9 -18.43 9.24 3.79
N HIS A 10 -18.21 9.61 5.06
CA HIS A 10 -16.96 10.21 5.52
C HIS A 10 -15.73 9.31 5.32
N ARG A 11 -15.87 7.97 5.45
CA ARG A 11 -14.72 7.06 5.22
C ARG A 11 -14.34 7.01 3.75
N ILE A 12 -15.32 7.02 2.86
CA ILE A 12 -15.11 6.89 1.41
C ILE A 12 -14.31 8.08 0.86
N SER A 13 -14.47 9.26 1.47
CA SER A 13 -13.76 10.50 1.14
C SER A 13 -12.72 10.87 2.20
N SER A 14 -12.06 9.90 2.84
CA SER A 14 -11.02 10.20 3.81
C SER A 14 -9.72 10.65 3.13
N GLU A 15 -8.91 11.40 3.87
CA GLU A 15 -7.60 11.86 3.42
C GLU A 15 -6.69 10.70 2.99
N ASP A 16 -6.77 9.55 3.68
CA ASP A 16 -5.97 8.37 3.33
C ASP A 16 -6.31 7.79 1.94
N VAL A 17 -7.59 7.86 1.54
CA VAL A 17 -8.03 7.40 0.21
C VAL A 17 -7.46 8.31 -0.87
N ASP A 18 -7.48 9.63 -0.62
CA ASP A 18 -6.92 10.62 -1.54
C ASP A 18 -5.39 10.47 -1.63
N GLN A 19 -4.69 10.32 -0.49
CA GLN A 19 -3.25 10.04 -0.48
C GLN A 19 -2.90 8.75 -1.23
N LEU A 20 -3.66 7.67 -1.03
CA LEU A 20 -3.44 6.42 -1.76
C LEU A 20 -3.62 6.61 -3.27
N LYS A 21 -4.65 7.37 -3.66
CA LYS A 21 -4.92 7.69 -5.06
C LYS A 21 -3.78 8.50 -5.67
N ASP A 22 -3.25 9.47 -4.94
CA ASP A 22 -2.12 10.30 -5.40
C ASP A 22 -0.83 9.51 -5.53
N ILE A 23 -0.52 8.65 -4.55
CA ILE A 23 0.67 7.79 -4.58
C ILE A 23 0.57 6.75 -5.70
N SER A 24 -0.58 6.08 -5.83
CA SER A 24 -0.75 5.00 -6.80
C SER A 24 -1.01 5.50 -8.22
N GLY A 25 -1.62 6.68 -8.37
CA GLY A 25 -2.10 7.20 -9.65
C GLY A 25 -3.26 6.38 -10.26
N VAL A 26 -3.92 5.53 -9.47
CA VAL A 26 -4.92 4.57 -9.97
C VAL A 26 -6.34 5.00 -9.61
N ASN A 27 -7.22 5.02 -10.62
CA ASN A 27 -8.66 5.14 -10.38
C ASN A 27 -9.28 3.78 -10.01
N VAL A 28 -9.39 3.51 -8.72
CA VAL A 28 -9.98 2.27 -8.20
C VAL A 28 -11.48 2.14 -8.44
N TYR A 29 -12.20 3.24 -8.71
CA TYR A 29 -13.66 3.22 -8.95
C TYR A 29 -14.04 2.65 -10.31
N ALA A 30 -13.08 2.46 -11.22
CA ALA A 30 -13.30 1.73 -12.46
C ALA A 30 -13.55 0.22 -12.23
N CYS A 31 -13.19 -0.31 -11.05
CA CYS A 31 -13.38 -1.70 -10.68
C CYS A 31 -14.86 -2.02 -10.36
N TYR A 32 -15.41 -2.97 -11.10
CA TYR A 32 -16.75 -3.55 -10.92
C TYR A 32 -16.78 -4.91 -10.18
N GLN A 33 -15.69 -5.29 -9.50
CA GLN A 33 -15.61 -6.49 -8.65
C GLN A 33 -15.78 -7.87 -9.35
N CYS A 34 -15.21 -8.07 -10.55
CA CYS A 34 -15.25 -9.37 -11.24
C CYS A 34 -14.41 -10.50 -10.60
N GLY A 35 -13.47 -10.19 -9.69
CA GLY A 35 -12.61 -11.19 -9.03
C GLY A 35 -11.43 -11.73 -9.86
N ASN A 36 -11.27 -11.37 -11.13
CA ASN A 36 -10.23 -11.93 -12.01
C ASN A 36 -8.80 -11.73 -11.45
N CYS A 37 -8.55 -10.59 -10.80
CA CYS A 37 -7.27 -10.30 -10.16
C CYS A 37 -6.89 -11.30 -9.06
N SER A 38 -7.87 -11.82 -8.32
CA SER A 38 -7.61 -12.81 -7.27
C SER A 38 -7.42 -14.21 -7.84
N SER A 39 -8.20 -14.59 -8.86
CA SER A 39 -7.99 -15.86 -9.57
C SER A 39 -6.64 -15.90 -10.29
N ALA A 40 -6.14 -14.76 -10.76
CA ALA A 40 -4.85 -14.64 -11.43
C ALA A 40 -3.64 -14.59 -10.51
N CYS A 41 -3.84 -14.35 -9.21
CA CYS A 41 -2.76 -14.09 -8.28
C CYS A 41 -2.14 -15.41 -7.78
N PRO A 42 -0.85 -15.69 -8.06
CA PRO A 42 -0.21 -16.94 -7.65
C PRO A 42 -0.01 -17.05 -6.13
N ALA A 43 -0.01 -15.92 -5.42
CA ALA A 43 0.19 -15.86 -3.98
C ALA A 43 -1.12 -15.70 -3.18
N VAL A 44 -2.29 -15.82 -3.83
CA VAL A 44 -3.59 -15.50 -3.21
C VAL A 44 -3.89 -16.35 -1.97
N GLU A 45 -3.44 -17.60 -1.95
CA GLU A 45 -3.66 -18.53 -0.83
C GLU A 45 -2.89 -18.14 0.44
N PHE A 46 -1.84 -17.31 0.29
CA PHE A 46 -1.04 -16.83 1.41
C PHE A 46 -1.52 -15.47 1.92
N MET A 47 -2.43 -14.79 1.21
CA MET A 47 -2.91 -13.45 1.56
C MET A 47 -4.11 -13.50 2.52
N ASP A 48 -4.11 -12.64 3.53
CA ASP A 48 -5.28 -12.43 4.40
C ASP A 48 -6.50 -11.88 3.62
N ILE A 49 -6.23 -11.00 2.66
CA ILE A 49 -7.23 -10.26 1.90
C ILE A 49 -6.93 -10.44 0.40
N PRO A 50 -7.77 -11.15 -0.35
CA PRO A 50 -7.57 -11.32 -1.78
C PRO A 50 -7.56 -9.98 -2.54
N PRO A 51 -6.82 -9.87 -3.66
CA PRO A 51 -6.69 -8.61 -4.41
C PRO A 51 -8.01 -7.90 -4.79
N HIS A 52 -9.07 -8.62 -5.16
CA HIS A 52 -10.36 -7.98 -5.47
C HIS A 52 -10.99 -7.31 -4.25
N GLN A 53 -10.86 -7.94 -3.08
CA GLN A 53 -11.35 -7.41 -1.81
C GLN A 53 -10.52 -6.22 -1.36
N VAL A 54 -9.21 -6.20 -1.62
CA VAL A 54 -8.38 -5.01 -1.39
C VAL A 54 -8.93 -3.82 -2.15
N ILE A 55 -9.18 -3.96 -3.46
CA ILE A 55 -9.75 -2.88 -4.27
C ILE A 55 -11.13 -2.46 -3.72
N ARG A 56 -11.97 -3.42 -3.30
CA ARG A 56 -13.28 -3.10 -2.70
C ARG A 56 -13.13 -2.32 -1.40
N MET A 57 -12.18 -2.70 -0.56
CA MET A 57 -11.92 -2.03 0.72
C MET A 57 -11.40 -0.61 0.50
N VAL A 58 -10.54 -0.40 -0.50
CA VAL A 58 -10.12 0.95 -0.90
C VAL A 58 -11.32 1.78 -1.37
N GLN A 59 -12.19 1.25 -2.23
CA GLN A 59 -13.40 1.95 -2.69
C GLN A 59 -14.34 2.36 -1.52
N LEU A 60 -14.31 1.60 -0.43
CA LEU A 60 -15.14 1.82 0.76
C LEU A 60 -14.41 2.62 1.85
N GLY A 61 -13.16 3.01 1.64
CA GLY A 61 -12.38 3.79 2.61
C GLY A 61 -11.84 3.00 3.82
N PHE A 62 -11.69 1.68 3.72
CA PHE A 62 -11.11 0.84 4.78
C PHE A 62 -9.59 0.74 4.66
N ILE A 63 -8.90 1.89 4.60
CA ILE A 63 -7.44 1.95 4.40
C ILE A 63 -6.68 1.49 5.65
N ASP A 64 -7.13 1.92 6.84
CA ASP A 64 -6.53 1.54 8.12
C ASP A 64 -6.42 0.02 8.30
N GLU A 65 -7.45 -0.73 7.89
CA GLU A 65 -7.43 -2.19 7.97
C GLU A 65 -6.53 -2.82 6.92
N LEU A 66 -6.38 -2.22 5.75
CA LEU A 66 -5.48 -2.73 4.70
C LEU A 66 -4.02 -2.55 5.09
N VAL A 67 -3.67 -1.38 5.64
CA VAL A 67 -2.33 -1.05 6.13
C VAL A 67 -1.89 -2.01 7.24
N LYS A 68 -2.82 -2.46 8.09
CA LYS A 68 -2.57 -3.44 9.17
C LYS A 68 -2.51 -4.89 8.70
N SER A 69 -2.89 -5.19 7.46
CA SER A 69 -2.88 -6.56 6.93
C SER A 69 -1.52 -6.96 6.35
N GLU A 70 -1.23 -8.25 6.26
CA GLU A 70 0.02 -8.72 5.64
C GLU A 70 -0.06 -8.73 4.11
N THR A 71 -1.26 -8.56 3.55
CA THR A 71 -1.53 -8.68 2.12
C THR A 71 -0.64 -7.80 1.22
N PRO A 72 -0.43 -6.50 1.50
CA PRO A 72 0.46 -5.67 0.69
C PRO A 72 1.92 -6.16 0.69
N TRP A 73 2.36 -6.82 1.78
CA TRP A 73 3.71 -7.34 1.95
C TRP A 73 3.92 -8.70 1.31
N ILE A 74 2.87 -9.53 1.26
CA ILE A 74 2.87 -10.79 0.51
C ILE A 74 2.81 -10.55 -1.01
N CYS A 75 2.28 -9.40 -1.43
CA CYS A 75 2.24 -9.03 -2.85
C CYS A 75 3.64 -8.94 -3.47
N ALA A 76 3.97 -9.91 -4.33
CA ALA A 76 5.22 -9.96 -5.08
C ALA A 76 5.33 -8.93 -6.23
N ALA A 77 4.35 -8.04 -6.39
CA ALA A 77 4.28 -7.04 -7.47
C ALA A 77 4.54 -7.63 -8.88
N CYS A 78 4.09 -8.86 -9.15
CA CYS A 78 4.30 -9.55 -10.42
C CYS A 78 3.42 -9.05 -11.59
N ILE A 79 2.50 -8.11 -11.32
CA ILE A 79 1.67 -7.40 -12.33
C ILE A 79 0.63 -8.28 -13.06
N THR A 80 0.59 -9.61 -12.82
CA THR A 80 -0.39 -10.52 -13.47
C THR A 80 -1.84 -10.06 -13.31
N CYS A 81 -2.21 -9.57 -12.12
CA CYS A 81 -3.55 -9.05 -11.85
C CYS A 81 -3.90 -7.80 -12.66
N THR A 82 -2.93 -6.90 -12.87
CA THR A 82 -3.07 -5.70 -13.70
C THR A 82 -3.28 -6.06 -15.16
N VAL A 83 -2.46 -6.97 -15.71
CA VAL A 83 -2.57 -7.41 -17.12
C VAL A 83 -3.91 -8.07 -17.41
N LYS A 84 -4.41 -8.89 -16.47
CA LYS A 84 -5.70 -9.58 -16.63
C LYS A 84 -6.92 -8.70 -16.34
N CYS A 85 -6.75 -7.46 -15.87
CA CYS A 85 -7.88 -6.63 -15.48
C CYS A 85 -8.65 -6.09 -16.71
N PRO A 86 -9.92 -6.49 -16.94
CA PRO A 86 -10.69 -6.02 -18.10
C PRO A 86 -11.08 -4.54 -18.03
N ARG A 87 -10.91 -3.92 -16.85
CA ARG A 87 -11.17 -2.50 -16.60
C ARG A 87 -9.90 -1.65 -16.56
N GLY A 88 -8.73 -2.26 -16.75
CA GLY A 88 -7.44 -1.55 -16.71
C GLY A 88 -7.06 -0.99 -15.35
N VAL A 89 -7.61 -1.53 -14.26
CA VAL A 89 -7.22 -1.13 -12.89
C VAL A 89 -5.86 -1.73 -12.57
N ASP A 90 -4.89 -0.89 -12.21
CA ASP A 90 -3.54 -1.34 -11.85
C ASP A 90 -3.44 -1.73 -10.37
N ILE A 91 -3.83 -2.96 -10.06
CA ILE A 91 -3.88 -3.48 -8.69
C ILE A 91 -2.48 -3.57 -8.07
N ALA A 92 -1.45 -3.86 -8.87
CA ALA A 92 -0.08 -3.91 -8.37
C ALA A 92 0.39 -2.54 -7.85
N ARG A 93 0.06 -1.45 -8.56
CA ARG A 93 0.32 -0.08 -8.06
C ARG A 93 -0.47 0.27 -6.81
N VAL A 94 -1.71 -0.19 -6.68
CA VAL A 94 -2.49 0.01 -5.45
C VAL A 94 -1.84 -0.70 -4.26
N MET A 95 -1.36 -1.93 -4.43
CA MET A 95 -0.63 -2.67 -3.39
C MET A 95 0.66 -1.95 -2.98
N GLU A 96 1.42 -1.43 -3.94
CA GLU A 96 2.60 -0.61 -3.65
C GLU A 96 2.23 0.68 -2.91
N GLY A 97 1.15 1.36 -3.34
CA GLY A 97 0.65 2.55 -2.66
C GLY A 97 0.31 2.30 -1.19
N LEU A 98 -0.30 1.15 -0.88
CA LEU A 98 -0.57 0.74 0.50
C LEU A 98 0.73 0.55 1.30
N ARG A 99 1.78 -0.06 0.72
CA ARG A 99 3.10 -0.16 1.38
C ARG A 99 3.70 1.22 1.63
N GLN A 100 3.59 2.13 0.69
CA GLN A 100 4.10 3.50 0.82
C GLN A 100 3.38 4.28 1.92
N LEU A 101 2.07 4.10 2.11
CA LEU A 101 1.36 4.70 3.24
C LEU A 101 1.97 4.26 4.58
N VAL A 102 2.21 2.96 4.76
CA VAL A 102 2.84 2.43 5.99
C VAL A 102 4.24 2.99 6.17
N LEU A 103 5.05 2.97 5.11
CA LEU A 103 6.44 3.42 5.17
C LEU A 103 6.56 4.93 5.42
N ARG A 104 5.57 5.73 5.03
CA ARG A 104 5.53 7.18 5.29
C ARG A 104 4.99 7.51 6.67
N SER A 105 4.11 6.67 7.23
CA SER A 105 3.55 6.88 8.58
C SER A 105 4.47 6.39 9.71
N ASP A 106 5.18 5.28 9.52
CA ASP A 106 5.96 4.62 10.59
C ASP A 106 7.44 5.04 10.66
N PHE A 107 7.99 5.70 9.64
CA PHE A 107 9.38 6.17 9.71
C PHE A 107 9.45 7.55 10.37
N GLU A 108 9.84 7.58 11.64
CA GLU A 108 10.47 8.77 12.21
C GLU A 108 11.66 9.14 11.30
N HIS A 109 11.62 10.36 10.78
CA HIS A 109 12.66 10.88 9.92
C HIS A 109 13.92 11.01 10.78
N GLY A 110 14.83 10.05 10.73
CA GLY A 110 16.06 10.12 11.50
C GLY A 110 16.85 11.35 11.06
N ASN A 111 17.09 12.31 11.94
CA ASN A 111 17.94 13.45 11.57
C ASN A 111 19.40 13.02 11.58
N LEU A 112 20.18 13.50 10.62
CA LEU A 112 21.65 13.39 10.63
C LEU A 112 22.27 13.86 11.94
N CYS A 113 21.61 14.81 12.61
CA CYS A 113 22.03 15.41 13.86
C CYS A 113 21.81 14.49 15.07
N ASP A 114 20.90 13.53 14.97
CA ASP A 114 20.56 12.60 16.07
C ASP A 114 21.48 11.36 16.06
N ILE A 115 22.31 11.20 15.03
CA ILE A 115 23.27 10.10 14.90
C ILE A 115 24.54 10.45 15.67
N ASP A 116 24.89 9.62 16.65
CA ASP A 116 26.15 9.75 17.40
C ASP A 116 27.36 9.91 16.46
N GLU A 117 28.26 10.83 16.79
CA GLU A 117 29.37 11.22 15.91
C GLU A 117 30.30 10.04 15.59
N LYS A 118 30.47 9.09 16.52
CA LYS A 118 31.30 7.89 16.29
C LYS A 118 30.61 6.90 15.37
N LEU A 119 29.29 6.78 15.46
CA LEU A 119 28.50 5.96 14.54
C LEU A 119 28.50 6.57 13.13
N ARG A 120 28.32 7.89 13.02
CA ARG A 120 28.34 8.61 11.73
C ARG A 120 29.63 8.41 10.94
N LYS A 121 30.79 8.37 11.62
CA LYS A 121 32.10 8.11 10.99
C LYS A 121 32.28 6.66 10.52
N LYS A 122 31.52 5.72 11.07
CA LYS A 122 31.58 4.28 10.73
C LYS A 122 30.52 3.85 9.72
N LEU A 123 29.47 4.66 9.52
CA LEU A 123 28.40 4.33 8.59
C LEU A 123 28.91 4.38 7.15
N PRO A 124 28.65 3.34 6.34
CA PRO A 124 28.93 3.40 4.93
C PRO A 124 28.01 4.42 4.26
N GLN A 125 28.48 5.07 3.20
CA GLN A 125 27.75 6.14 2.53
C GLN A 125 26.36 5.70 2.02
N ILE A 126 26.22 4.42 1.66
CA ILE A 126 24.94 3.83 1.28
C ILE A 126 23.90 3.79 2.41
N ALA A 127 24.34 3.68 3.67
CA ALA A 127 23.44 3.69 4.83
C ALA A 127 22.88 5.09 5.08
N LEU A 128 23.72 6.13 4.92
CA LEU A 128 23.27 7.52 4.99
C LEU A 128 22.27 7.80 3.87
N ILE A 129 22.65 7.56 2.60
CA ILE A 129 21.75 7.80 1.46
C ILE A 129 20.46 6.97 1.60
N GLY A 130 20.54 5.71 2.03
CA GLY A 130 19.38 4.85 2.21
C GLY A 130 18.42 5.34 3.30
N ASN A 131 18.94 5.92 4.39
CA ASN A 131 18.15 6.54 5.43
C ASN A 131 17.46 7.81 4.90
N PHE A 132 18.21 8.68 4.20
CA PHE A 132 17.70 9.96 3.68
C PHE A 132 16.84 9.85 2.42
N ARG A 133 16.94 8.76 1.66
CA ARG A 133 16.19 8.57 0.40
C ARG A 133 14.69 8.35 0.66
N LYS A 134 14.32 7.88 1.85
CA LYS A 134 12.92 7.76 2.27
C LYS A 134 12.36 9.03 2.92
N THR A 135 13.18 10.07 3.02
CA THR A 135 12.93 11.32 3.77
C THR A 135 12.58 12.50 2.87
N ILE A 136 12.47 12.27 1.55
CA ILE A 136 12.09 13.31 0.59
C ILE A 136 10.57 13.28 0.41
N LEU A 137 9.91 14.17 1.16
CA LEU A 137 8.67 14.82 0.76
C LEU A 137 9.01 16.14 0.06
#